data_AF-X1RZR5-F1
#
_entry.id   AF-X1RZR5-F1
#
_cell.length_a   1.000
_cell.length_b   1.000
_cell.length_c   1.000
_cell.angle_alpha   90.00
_cell.angle_beta   90.00
_cell.angle_gamma   90.00
#
_symmetry.space_group_name_H-M   'P 1'
#
loop_
_entity.id
_entity.type
_entity.pdbx_description
1 polymer ?
#
loop_
_entity_poly.entity_id
_entity_poly.type
_entity_poly.pdbx_seq_one_letter_code
_entity_poly.pdbx_strand_id
1 'polypeptide(L)'
;NFFGGLPEGGDSIMFKSNIVHYRQLKITATTGSTISQFIKSMEILGNKEFDIRGLITHTFGLEEIEDAFGKAISGEGLKISIVS
;
A
#
# COMPACT_ATOMS: atom_id res chain seq x y z
N ASN A 1 -6.30 -10.21 14.46
CA ASN A 1 -6.13 -8.92 13.77
C ASN A 1 -7.46 -8.49 13.17
N PHE A 2 -8.07 -7.44 13.72
CA PHE A 2 -9.32 -6.86 13.20
C PHE A 2 -8.99 -5.80 12.15
N PHE A 3 -9.73 -5.85 11.04
CA PHE A 3 -9.61 -4.97 9.87
C PHE A 3 -9.52 -3.50 10.27
N GLY A 4 -8.60 -2.75 9.68
CA GLY A 4 -8.42 -1.32 9.93
C GLY A 4 -8.38 -0.54 8.61
N GLY A 5 -8.94 0.67 8.61
CA GLY A 5 -8.97 1.56 7.44
C GLY A 5 -10.34 1.76 6.80
N LEU A 6 -11.42 1.36 7.47
CA LEU A 6 -12.77 1.69 7.01
C LEU A 6 -13.14 3.11 7.45
N PRO A 7 -13.84 3.89 6.60
CA PRO A 7 -14.28 5.23 6.96
C PRO A 7 -15.28 5.19 8.11
N GLU A 8 -15.32 6.28 8.89
CA GLU A 8 -16.27 6.46 9.98
C GLU A 8 -17.70 6.30 9.46
N GLY A 9 -18.51 5.50 10.16
CA GLY A 9 -19.89 5.17 9.75
C GLY A 9 -20.02 4.01 8.75
N GLY A 10 -18.90 3.43 8.28
CA GLY A 10 -18.84 2.28 7.37
C GLY A 10 -17.89 1.18 7.84
N ASP A 11 -17.68 1.06 9.16
CA ASP A 11 -16.66 0.21 9.78
C ASP A 11 -17.10 -1.24 10.06
N SER A 12 -18.34 -1.59 9.69
CA SER A 12 -18.90 -2.94 9.80
C SER A 12 -18.80 -3.72 8.49
N ILE A 13 -18.16 -4.90 8.53
CA ILE A 13 -18.10 -5.84 7.41
C ILE A 13 -18.88 -7.12 7.75
N MET A 14 -19.82 -7.51 6.91
CA MET A 14 -20.58 -8.76 7.03
C MET A 14 -20.10 -9.79 6.00
N PHE A 15 -19.79 -11.01 6.44
CA PHE A 15 -19.44 -12.13 5.56
C PHE A 15 -20.10 -13.43 6.02
N LYS A 16 -20.27 -14.39 5.09
CA LYS A 16 -20.87 -15.70 5.39
C LYS A 16 -19.91 -16.56 6.21
N SER A 17 -20.18 -16.81 7.48
CA SER A 17 -19.33 -17.61 8.37
C SER A 17 -18.96 -19.00 7.81
N ASN A 18 -19.87 -19.63 7.06
CA ASN A 18 -19.64 -20.93 6.42
C ASN A 18 -18.41 -20.95 5.51
N ILE A 19 -18.09 -19.85 4.83
CA ILE A 19 -16.90 -19.82 3.95
C ILE A 19 -15.61 -19.86 4.76
N VAL A 20 -15.59 -19.23 5.93
CA VAL A 20 -14.43 -19.22 6.83
C VAL A 20 -14.26 -20.58 7.48
N HIS A 21 -15.36 -21.16 7.96
CA HIS A 21 -15.35 -22.46 8.64
C HIS A 21 -14.93 -23.60 7.70
N TYR A 22 -15.60 -23.74 6.55
CA TYR A 22 -15.38 -24.87 5.66
C TYR A 22 -14.16 -24.74 4.75
N ARG A 23 -13.69 -23.51 4.47
CA ARG A 23 -12.47 -23.28 3.68
C ARG A 23 -11.24 -22.91 4.53
N GLN A 24 -11.36 -22.99 5.86
CA GLN A 24 -10.28 -22.71 6.81
C GLN A 24 -9.60 -21.35 6.56
N LEU A 25 -10.39 -20.32 6.25
CA LEU A 25 -9.85 -19.00 5.95
C LEU A 25 -9.34 -18.33 7.23
N LYS A 26 -8.21 -17.62 7.11
CA LYS A 26 -7.68 -16.78 8.18
C LYS A 26 -7.95 -15.31 7.86
N ILE A 27 -8.68 -14.63 8.73
CA ILE A 27 -8.88 -13.18 8.61
C ILE A 27 -7.78 -12.47 9.38
N THR A 28 -7.01 -11.65 8.68
CA THR A 28 -5.95 -10.84 9.25
C THR A 28 -6.13 -9.38 8.86
N ALA A 29 -5.54 -8.50 9.66
CA ALA A 29 -5.43 -7.08 9.43
C ALA A 29 -4.03 -6.63 9.81
N THR A 30 -3.59 -5.53 9.23
CA THR A 30 -2.25 -4.98 9.39
C THR A 30 -2.35 -3.46 9.45
N THR A 31 -1.56 -2.83 10.31
CA THR A 31 -1.41 -1.38 10.35
C THR A 31 0.07 -1.05 10.46
N GLY A 32 0.52 -0.14 9.61
CA GLY A 32 1.92 0.27 9.53
C GLY A 32 2.90 -0.90 9.30
N SER A 33 4.16 -0.64 9.65
CA SER A 33 5.24 -1.62 9.60
C SER A 33 6.15 -1.46 10.83
N THR A 34 6.70 -2.56 11.33
CA THR A 34 7.73 -2.53 12.38
C THR A 34 9.10 -2.20 11.81
N ILE A 35 10.04 -1.79 12.67
CA ILE A 35 11.45 -1.55 12.27
C ILE A 35 12.06 -2.80 11.62
N SER A 36 11.76 -3.98 12.17
CA SER A 36 12.24 -5.25 11.60
C SER A 36 11.70 -5.50 10.18
N GLN A 37 10.43 -5.16 9.91
CA GLN A 37 9.85 -5.24 8.57
C GLN A 37 10.50 -4.25 7.59
N PHE A 38 10.81 -3.03 8.05
CA PHE A 38 11.53 -2.05 7.25
C PHE A 38 12.94 -2.55 6.86
N ILE A 39 13.72 -3.01 7.85
CA ILE A 39 15.07 -3.57 7.60
C ILE A 39 14.99 -4.73 6.61
N LYS A 40 14.04 -5.66 6.81
CA LYS A 40 13.86 -6.80 5.91
C LYS A 40 13.51 -6.37 4.48
N SER A 41 12.68 -5.33 4.34
CA SER A 41 12.34 -4.77 3.03
C SER A 41 13.59 -4.21 2.33
N MET A 42 14.45 -3.50 3.06
CA MET A 42 15.71 -2.97 2.52
C MET A 42 16.69 -4.09 2.11
N GLU A 43 16.79 -5.17 2.89
CA GLU A 43 17.59 -6.35 2.51
C GLU A 43 17.10 -6.96 1.19
N ILE A 44 15.78 -7.14 1.05
CA ILE A 44 15.17 -7.69 -0.17
C ILE A 44 15.49 -6.79 -1.37
N LEU A 45 15.34 -5.46 -1.22
CA LEU A 45 15.67 -4.50 -2.27
C LEU A 45 17.16 -4.50 -2.63
N GLY A 46 18.03 -4.66 -1.64
CA GLY A 46 19.49 -4.71 -1.81
C GLY A 46 19.96 -5.90 -2.65
N ASN A 47 19.22 -7.01 -2.61
CA ASN A 47 19.54 -8.23 -3.38
C ASN A 47 19.26 -8.10 -4.88
N LYS A 48 18.58 -7.02 -5.33
CA LYS A 48 18.28 -6.71 -6.75
C LYS A 48 17.60 -7.84 -7.53
N GLU A 49 16.88 -8.73 -6.85
CA GLU A 49 16.15 -9.84 -7.50
C GLU A 49 15.01 -9.34 -8.39
N PHE A 50 14.54 -8.10 -8.19
CA PHE A 50 13.49 -7.49 -9.00
C PHE A 50 13.68 -5.97 -9.10
N ASP A 51 13.35 -5.41 -10.26
CA ASP A 51 13.43 -3.96 -10.50
C ASP A 51 12.16 -3.25 -10.03
N ILE A 52 12.24 -2.59 -8.87
CA ILE A 52 11.12 -1.82 -8.32
C ILE A 52 10.93 -0.46 -8.97
N ARG A 53 11.86 0.01 -9.81
CA ARG A 53 11.76 1.35 -10.42
C ARG A 53 10.54 1.46 -11.32
N GLY A 54 10.09 0.36 -11.91
CA GLY A 54 8.84 0.29 -12.68
C GLY A 54 7.57 0.55 -11.88
N LEU A 55 7.63 0.57 -10.53
CA LEU A 55 6.51 1.00 -9.70
C LEU A 55 6.31 2.52 -9.76
N ILE A 56 7.38 3.29 -9.98
CA ILE A 56 7.33 4.74 -10.15
C ILE A 56 6.81 5.03 -11.55
N THR A 57 5.53 5.41 -11.61
CA THR A 57 4.85 5.70 -12.88
C THR A 57 5.06 7.14 -13.35
N HIS A 58 5.28 8.07 -12.41
CA HIS A 58 5.49 9.48 -12.71
C HIS A 58 6.52 10.06 -11.75
N THR A 59 7.37 10.94 -12.28
CA THR A 59 8.36 11.69 -11.52
C THR A 59 8.18 13.16 -11.88
N PHE A 60 8.10 14.00 -10.87
CA PHE A 60 7.92 15.45 -10.99
C PHE A 60 9.08 16.17 -10.29
N GLY A 61 9.46 17.33 -10.81
CA GLY A 61 10.32 18.28 -10.11
C GLY A 61 9.61 18.93 -8.91
N LEU A 62 10.36 19.58 -8.03
CA LEU A 62 9.79 20.29 -6.89
C LEU A 62 8.90 21.46 -7.33
N GLU A 63 9.25 22.10 -8.45
CA GLU A 63 8.47 23.15 -9.11
C GLU A 63 7.11 22.67 -9.66
N GLU A 64 6.94 21.36 -9.88
CA GLU A 64 5.72 20.74 -10.40
C GLU A 64 4.86 20.12 -9.28
N ILE A 65 5.02 20.60 -8.03
CA ILE A 65 4.38 19.97 -6.86
C ILE A 65 2.85 19.93 -6.97
N GLU A 66 2.21 20.94 -7.55
CA GLU A 66 0.76 20.97 -7.74
C GLU A 66 0.29 19.89 -8.72
N ASP A 67 1.00 19.71 -9.83
CA ASP A 67 0.73 18.66 -10.82
C ASP A 67 0.97 17.27 -10.24
N ALA A 68 2.02 17.12 -9.42
CA ALA A 68 2.33 15.87 -8.73
C ALA A 68 1.17 15.43 -7.79
N PHE A 69 0.62 16.36 -7.02
CA PHE A 69 -0.54 16.09 -6.17
C PHE A 69 -1.80 15.85 -6.98
N GLY A 70 -2.04 16.63 -8.04
CA GLY A 70 -3.17 16.41 -8.96
C GLY A 70 -3.15 14.99 -9.53
N LYS A 71 -1.98 14.51 -9.97
CA LYS A 71 -1.81 13.15 -10.49
C LYS A 71 -2.03 12.09 -9.41
N ALA A 72 -1.51 12.30 -8.20
CA ALA A 72 -1.71 11.37 -7.09
C ALA A 72 -3.19 11.22 -6.71
N ILE A 73 -3.95 12.33 -6.67
CA ILE A 73 -5.38 12.34 -6.34
C ILE A 73 -6.23 11.68 -7.44
N SER A 74 -5.86 11.87 -8.70
CA SER A 74 -6.58 11.29 -9.84
C SER A 74 -6.59 9.75 -9.83
N GLY A 75 -5.62 9.12 -9.18
CA GLY A 75 -5.41 7.68 -9.23
C GLY A 75 -4.84 7.17 -10.55
N GLU A 76 -4.54 8.04 -11.52
CA GLU A 76 -3.95 7.69 -12.83
C GLU A 76 -2.43 7.42 -12.75
N GLY A 77 -2.00 6.63 -11.77
CA GLY A 77 -0.60 6.30 -11.54
C GLY A 77 -0.47 5.37 -10.33
N LEU A 78 0.60 4.57 -10.29
CA LEU A 78 0.83 3.62 -9.20
C LEU A 78 1.61 4.25 -8.05
N LYS A 79 2.79 4.82 -8.37
CA LYS A 79 3.60 5.60 -7.44
C LYS A 79 4.05 6.88 -8.14
N ILE A 80 3.87 7.99 -7.44
CA ILE A 80 4.34 9.32 -7.83
C ILE A 80 5.58 9.65 -7.00
N SER A 81 6.64 10.13 -7.64
CA SER A 81 7.88 10.59 -6.99
C SER A 81 8.07 12.08 -7.23
N ILE A 82 8.51 12.81 -6.21
CA ILE A 82 8.94 14.21 -6.33
C ILE A 82 10.44 14.24 -6.03
N VAL A 83 11.21 14.85 -6.91
CA VAL A 83 12.67 14.95 -6.80
C VAL A 83 13.10 16.41 -6.87
N SER A 84 14.15 16.75 -6.11
CA SER A 84 14.75 18.10 -6.05
C SER A 84 15.91 18.25 -7.03
#